data_AF-A0AAN9IPJ4-F1
#
_entry.id   AF-A0AAN9IPJ4-F1
#
_cell.length_a   1.000
_cell.length_b   1.000
_cell.length_c   1.000
_cell.angle_alpha   90.00
_cell.angle_beta   90.00
_cell.angle_gamma   90.00
#
_symmetry.space_group_name_H-M   'P 1'
#
loop_
_entity.id
_entity.type
_entity.pdbx_description
1 polymer ?
#
loop_
_entity_poly.entity_id
_entity_poly.type
_entity_poly.pdbx_seq_one_letter_code
_entity_poly.pdbx_strand_id
1 'polypeptide(L)'
;MDENGSSDNNAPNNKWKMPLNVFFKDARSVFKLDDLSKEILGIAFPSALAVAADPIASLIDTAFIGHLGAVELAAAGVSIALFNQASRITIFPLVSITTSFVAEEDTIEKLHIKATENKLGENVKFNEVIVPEDHMLQDIEKGAPEQNNNTETPKQSLTGNGEQATNQLTEYNGKNNGDDANSNAFKSSRVTSGKKSEDKVVKKKRHIASASTALIFGTFLGLLQAAILIFAAKPLLYVMGVKHDSPMLAPAMKYLRLRSFGAPAVLLSLAMQGIFRGFKDTTTPLYVIVSGYAINVALDPILIFKLKLGIRGAAISHVLSQYMMSITLLLILMKKVYILPPRLKDLQIFRFLKNGGLLLARVVAVTFCVTLAASLAARLGSIPMAAFQTCLQVWLTSSLLADGLAVAVQAILACSFAEKDYKKATSAATRTLQMSFVLGVGLSLAAGFGLYYGAGIFSKNVNVVQLIRLGIPFVAATQPINSLAFVFDGVNYGASDFAYSAYSLVIVSLITIGTEFLLYRSKHFIGIWIALTIYMALRMLAGVWRMGTGTGPWRFLRDHSFT
;
A
#
# COMPACT_ATOMS: atom_id res chain seq x y z
N MET A 1 46.79 9.19 -60.04
CA MET A 1 46.19 9.28 -61.38
C MET A 1 45.21 8.14 -61.58
N ASP A 2 43.95 8.17 -61.18
CA ASP A 2 43.16 8.97 -60.24
C ASP A 2 41.85 8.20 -60.06
N GLU A 3 41.24 8.43 -58.90
CA GLU A 3 39.81 8.43 -58.57
C GLU A 3 38.81 7.63 -59.45
N ASN A 4 38.07 6.73 -58.82
CA ASN A 4 36.63 6.98 -58.65
C ASN A 4 36.04 6.10 -57.55
N GLY A 5 35.69 6.76 -56.44
CA GLY A 5 34.88 6.18 -55.39
C GLY A 5 33.43 6.02 -55.84
N SER A 6 32.84 4.88 -55.49
CA SER A 6 31.38 4.75 -55.37
C SER A 6 31.09 4.50 -53.90
N SER A 7 30.45 5.49 -53.29
CA SER A 7 30.08 5.52 -51.88
C SER A 7 29.05 4.43 -51.58
N ASP A 8 29.42 3.50 -50.69
CA ASP A 8 28.50 2.67 -49.93
C ASP A 8 27.51 3.57 -49.18
N ASN A 9 26.31 3.71 -49.74
CA ASN A 9 25.15 4.29 -49.06
C ASN A 9 24.64 3.29 -48.01
N ASN A 10 25.38 3.14 -46.92
CA ASN A 10 24.86 2.63 -45.65
C ASN A 10 23.97 3.72 -45.02
N ALA A 11 22.78 3.91 -45.58
CA ALA A 11 21.72 4.62 -44.89
C ALA A 11 21.21 3.72 -43.74
N PRO A 12 21.30 4.13 -42.46
CA PRO A 12 20.64 3.39 -41.41
C PRO A 12 19.14 3.50 -41.66
N ASN A 13 18.51 2.40 -42.08
CA ASN A 13 17.07 2.31 -42.30
C ASN A 13 16.37 2.32 -40.93
N ASN A 14 16.44 3.47 -40.26
CA ASN A 14 15.91 3.73 -38.93
C ASN A 14 14.41 4.00 -39.04
N LYS A 15 13.66 3.04 -39.61
CA LYS A 15 12.21 3.07 -39.54
C LYS A 15 11.83 2.82 -38.09
N TRP A 16 11.47 3.89 -37.39
CA TRP A 16 10.74 3.87 -36.12
C TRP A 16 9.43 3.08 -36.29
N LYS A 17 9.50 1.76 -36.42
CA LYS A 17 8.33 0.90 -36.36
C LYS A 17 7.95 0.80 -34.90
N MET A 18 6.95 1.58 -34.48
CA MET A 18 6.38 1.45 -33.16
C MET A 18 5.77 0.04 -33.03
N PRO A 19 6.19 -0.80 -32.07
CA PRO A 19 5.59 -2.12 -31.84
C PRO A 19 4.16 -2.07 -31.26
N LEU A 20 3.27 -1.21 -31.78
CA LEU A 20 1.87 -1.13 -31.35
C LEU A 20 1.09 -2.44 -31.62
N ASN A 21 1.53 -3.24 -32.59
CA ASN A 21 0.95 -4.56 -32.86
C ASN A 21 1.08 -5.54 -31.67
N VAL A 22 1.98 -5.26 -30.72
CA VAL A 22 2.17 -6.08 -29.51
C VAL A 22 0.91 -6.12 -28.65
N PHE A 23 0.09 -5.05 -28.63
CA PHE A 23 -1.15 -5.02 -27.84
C PHE A 23 -2.27 -5.90 -28.41
N PHE A 24 -2.24 -6.17 -29.72
CA PHE A 24 -3.25 -6.98 -30.40
C PHE A 24 -2.79 -8.41 -30.69
N LYS A 25 -1.52 -8.71 -30.40
CA LYS A 25 -0.95 -10.05 -30.55
C LYS A 25 -1.70 -11.02 -29.63
N ASP A 26 -2.13 -12.16 -30.19
CA ASP A 26 -2.83 -13.22 -29.49
C ASP A 26 -4.12 -12.79 -28.75
N ALA A 27 -4.82 -11.75 -29.23
CA ALA A 27 -6.06 -11.25 -28.61
C ALA A 27 -7.17 -12.31 -28.49
N ARG A 28 -7.18 -13.34 -29.34
CA ARG A 28 -8.10 -14.49 -29.22
C ARG A 28 -7.85 -15.34 -27.97
N SER A 29 -6.66 -15.24 -27.38
CA SER A 29 -6.27 -16.01 -26.21
C SER A 29 -6.74 -15.37 -24.90
N VAL A 30 -7.30 -14.15 -24.91
CA VAL A 30 -7.86 -13.49 -23.71
C VAL A 30 -8.89 -14.35 -22.99
N PHE A 31 -9.70 -15.10 -23.74
CA PHE A 31 -10.70 -16.02 -23.20
C PHE A 31 -10.16 -17.44 -22.98
N LYS A 32 -8.91 -17.73 -23.38
CA LYS A 32 -8.27 -19.02 -23.11
C LYS A 32 -7.72 -19.01 -21.70
N LEU A 33 -8.19 -19.94 -20.87
CA LEU A 33 -7.63 -20.23 -19.55
C LEU A 33 -6.32 -21.02 -19.66
N ASP A 34 -5.33 -20.44 -20.36
CA ASP A 34 -3.95 -20.93 -20.37
C ASP A 34 -3.29 -20.70 -18.99
N ASP A 35 -2.15 -21.35 -18.75
CA ASP A 35 -1.50 -21.31 -17.43
C ASP A 35 -1.15 -19.88 -17.01
N LEU A 36 -0.75 -19.03 -17.97
CA LEU A 36 -0.51 -17.62 -17.73
C LEU A 36 -1.79 -16.86 -17.32
N SER A 37 -2.92 -17.11 -17.97
CA SER A 37 -4.20 -16.49 -17.59
C SER A 37 -4.67 -16.94 -16.20
N LYS A 38 -4.46 -18.21 -15.86
CA LYS A 38 -4.75 -18.73 -14.50
C LYS A 38 -3.83 -18.11 -13.45
N GLU A 39 -2.55 -17.94 -13.76
CA GLU A 39 -1.58 -17.25 -12.90
C GLU A 39 -2.01 -15.78 -12.66
N ILE A 40 -2.34 -15.05 -13.71
CA ILE A 40 -2.82 -13.66 -13.63
C ILE A 40 -4.10 -13.59 -12.78
N LEU A 41 -5.12 -14.39 -13.09
CA LEU A 41 -6.40 -14.37 -12.38
C LEU A 41 -6.29 -14.82 -10.91
N GLY A 42 -5.40 -15.79 -10.63
CA GLY A 42 -5.12 -16.27 -9.28
C GLY A 42 -4.56 -15.20 -8.36
N ILE A 43 -3.82 -14.23 -8.91
CA ILE A 43 -3.33 -13.06 -8.16
C ILE A 43 -4.35 -11.91 -8.19
N ALA A 44 -4.97 -11.68 -9.34
CA ALA A 44 -5.83 -10.51 -9.57
C ALA A 44 -7.14 -10.58 -8.79
N PHE A 45 -7.81 -11.74 -8.74
CA PHE A 45 -9.14 -11.85 -8.14
C PHE A 45 -9.13 -11.60 -6.62
N PRO A 46 -8.25 -12.23 -5.81
CA PRO A 46 -8.16 -11.93 -4.38
C PRO A 46 -7.76 -10.47 -4.11
N SER A 47 -6.85 -9.92 -4.94
CA SER A 47 -6.40 -8.54 -4.82
C SER A 47 -7.52 -7.54 -5.13
N ALA A 48 -8.32 -7.80 -6.17
CA ALA A 48 -9.46 -6.96 -6.52
C ALA A 48 -10.52 -6.94 -5.40
N LEU A 49 -10.85 -8.10 -4.83
CA LEU A 49 -11.78 -8.20 -3.69
C LEU A 49 -11.28 -7.42 -2.47
N ALA A 50 -9.99 -7.49 -2.19
CA ALA A 50 -9.37 -6.76 -1.09
C ALA A 50 -9.47 -5.25 -1.26
N VAL A 51 -9.19 -4.76 -2.47
CA VAL A 51 -9.21 -3.32 -2.78
C VAL A 51 -10.65 -2.78 -2.90
N ALA A 52 -11.61 -3.62 -3.28
CA ALA A 52 -13.00 -3.22 -3.49
C ALA A 52 -13.80 -2.94 -2.20
N ALA A 53 -13.34 -3.43 -1.04
CA ALA A 53 -14.09 -3.30 0.21
C ALA A 53 -14.36 -1.85 0.62
N ASP A 54 -13.33 -0.99 0.60
CA ASP A 54 -13.44 0.43 0.96
C ASP A 54 -14.35 1.22 -0.01
N PRO A 55 -14.16 1.14 -1.35
CA PRO A 55 -15.02 1.86 -2.28
C PRO A 55 -16.47 1.41 -2.25
N ILE A 56 -16.74 0.10 -2.08
CA ILE A 56 -18.11 -0.42 -1.96
C ILE A 56 -18.78 0.14 -0.70
N ALA A 57 -18.09 0.10 0.44
CA ALA A 57 -18.62 0.69 1.68
C ALA A 57 -18.89 2.19 1.51
N SER A 58 -17.93 2.93 0.95
CA SER A 58 -18.07 4.37 0.69
C SER A 58 -19.20 4.69 -0.32
N LEU A 59 -19.48 3.80 -1.27
CA LEU A 59 -20.63 3.92 -2.17
C LEU A 59 -21.96 3.78 -1.43
N ILE A 60 -22.04 2.85 -0.48
CA ILE A 60 -23.22 2.65 0.38
C ILE A 60 -23.40 3.85 1.32
N ASP A 61 -22.33 4.33 1.97
CA ASP A 61 -22.36 5.55 2.80
C ASP A 61 -22.87 6.75 2.00
N THR A 62 -22.41 6.90 0.75
CA THR A 62 -22.86 7.97 -0.15
C THR A 62 -24.36 7.87 -0.42
N ALA A 63 -24.90 6.67 -0.60
CA ALA A 63 -26.34 6.46 -0.77
C ALA A 63 -27.14 6.81 0.50
N PHE A 64 -26.64 6.46 1.69
CA PHE A 64 -27.29 6.84 2.95
C PHE A 64 -27.28 8.35 3.19
N ILE A 65 -26.14 9.03 2.95
CA ILE A 65 -26.05 10.49 3.06
C ILE A 65 -26.95 11.16 2.03
N GLY A 66 -27.03 10.61 0.81
CA GLY A 66 -27.88 11.11 -0.26
C GLY A 66 -29.38 11.13 0.05
N HIS A 67 -29.83 10.23 0.93
CA HIS A 67 -31.20 10.22 1.45
C HIS A 67 -31.52 11.32 2.46
N LEU A 68 -30.50 11.93 3.09
CA LEU A 68 -30.71 13.11 3.94
C LEU A 68 -31.06 14.34 3.11
N GLY A 69 -30.41 14.49 1.95
CA GLY A 69 -30.64 15.61 1.06
C GLY A 69 -29.45 15.91 0.15
N ALA A 70 -29.70 16.72 -0.88
CA ALA A 70 -28.68 17.14 -1.83
C ALA A 70 -27.60 18.01 -1.17
N VAL A 71 -27.98 18.81 -0.15
CA VAL A 71 -27.04 19.70 0.54
C VAL A 71 -26.06 18.89 1.39
N GLU A 72 -26.55 17.89 2.09
CA GLU A 72 -25.77 16.98 2.92
C GLU A 72 -24.81 16.14 2.08
N LEU A 73 -25.28 15.62 0.95
CA LEU A 73 -24.46 14.86 0.01
C LEU A 73 -23.34 15.71 -0.60
N ALA A 74 -23.65 16.94 -1.01
CA ALA A 74 -22.66 17.90 -1.49
C ALA A 74 -21.63 18.24 -0.41
N ALA A 75 -22.09 18.51 0.81
CA ALA A 75 -21.25 18.82 1.95
C ALA A 75 -20.30 17.67 2.30
N ALA A 76 -20.79 16.43 2.30
CA ALA A 76 -19.96 15.25 2.49
C ALA A 76 -18.93 15.13 1.35
N GLY A 77 -19.33 15.30 0.10
CA GLY A 77 -18.43 15.19 -1.05
C GLY A 77 -17.24 16.14 -1.00
N VAL A 78 -17.47 17.43 -0.73
CA VAL A 78 -16.37 18.42 -0.60
C VAL A 78 -15.45 18.08 0.57
N SER A 79 -16.04 17.65 1.69
CA SER A 79 -15.28 17.28 2.89
C SER A 79 -14.45 16.01 2.68
N ILE A 80 -15.00 15.01 2.00
CA ILE A 80 -14.30 13.76 1.64
C ILE A 80 -13.14 14.07 0.69
N ALA A 81 -13.33 14.95 -0.29
CA ALA A 81 -12.26 15.38 -1.20
C ALA A 81 -11.08 16.01 -0.42
N LEU A 82 -11.36 16.94 0.50
CA LEU A 82 -10.34 17.55 1.36
C LEU A 82 -9.64 16.52 2.25
N PHE A 83 -10.40 15.66 2.92
CA PHE A 83 -9.86 14.62 3.79
C PHE A 83 -8.94 13.67 3.01
N ASN A 84 -9.40 13.19 1.86
CA ASN A 84 -8.66 12.27 1.00
C ASN A 84 -7.40 12.93 0.43
N GLN A 85 -7.45 14.21 0.04
CA GLN A 85 -6.29 14.94 -0.42
C GLN A 85 -5.21 15.03 0.67
N ALA A 86 -5.61 15.39 1.90
CA ALA A 86 -4.69 15.46 3.03
C ALA A 86 -4.10 14.08 3.38
N SER A 87 -4.95 13.04 3.41
CA SER A 87 -4.53 11.66 3.67
C SER A 87 -3.57 11.14 2.60
N ARG A 88 -3.85 11.29 1.30
CA ARG A 88 -2.99 10.69 0.27
C ARG A 88 -1.57 11.23 0.27
N ILE A 89 -1.38 12.49 0.67
CA ILE A 89 -0.06 13.12 0.82
C ILE A 89 0.73 12.45 1.96
N THR A 90 0.08 12.12 3.07
CA THR A 90 0.72 11.51 4.25
C THR A 90 0.87 9.99 4.13
N ILE A 91 -0.03 9.32 3.40
CA ILE A 91 -0.06 7.86 3.26
C ILE A 91 1.13 7.31 2.49
N PHE A 92 1.50 7.96 1.37
CA PHE A 92 2.51 7.42 0.47
C PHE A 92 3.87 7.22 1.16
N PRO A 93 4.43 8.25 1.86
CA PRO A 93 5.62 8.05 2.66
C PRO A 93 5.40 6.94 3.70
N LEU A 94 4.34 7.03 4.50
CA LEU A 94 4.13 6.14 5.64
C LEU A 94 4.12 4.65 5.27
N VAL A 95 3.35 4.25 4.27
CA VAL A 95 3.19 2.84 3.89
C VAL A 95 4.41 2.29 3.18
N SER A 96 4.91 3.01 2.17
CA SER A 96 6.03 2.55 1.34
C SER A 96 7.29 2.37 2.18
N ILE A 97 7.54 3.32 3.08
CA ILE A 97 8.68 3.29 3.98
C ILE A 97 8.56 2.14 4.96
N THR A 98 7.44 2.06 5.67
CA THR A 98 7.28 1.08 6.75
C THR A 98 7.42 -0.35 6.22
N THR A 99 6.86 -0.63 5.03
CA THR A 99 6.93 -1.96 4.42
C THR A 99 8.37 -2.38 4.14
N SER A 100 9.18 -1.52 3.53
CA SER A 100 10.56 -1.85 3.17
C SER A 100 11.46 -2.04 4.39
N PHE A 101 11.37 -1.14 5.37
CA PHE A 101 12.22 -1.17 6.56
C PHE A 101 11.90 -2.34 7.48
N VAL A 102 10.62 -2.63 7.67
CA VAL A 102 10.19 -3.80 8.45
C VAL A 102 10.60 -5.09 7.75
N ALA A 103 10.53 -5.16 6.42
CA ALA A 103 10.99 -6.34 5.68
C ALA A 103 12.51 -6.55 5.80
N GLU A 104 13.30 -5.47 5.78
CA GLU A 104 14.76 -5.50 5.97
C GLU A 104 15.11 -6.01 7.38
N GLU A 105 14.54 -5.40 8.43
CA GLU A 105 14.77 -5.80 9.83
C GLU A 105 14.31 -7.23 10.13
N ASP A 106 13.13 -7.65 9.64
CA ASP A 106 12.61 -9.02 9.81
C ASP A 106 13.51 -10.06 9.11
N THR A 107 14.12 -9.70 7.99
CA THR A 107 15.07 -10.57 7.28
C THR A 107 16.38 -10.71 8.04
N ILE A 108 16.93 -9.59 8.56
CA ILE A 108 18.15 -9.58 9.37
C ILE A 108 17.95 -10.38 10.67
N GLU A 109 16.81 -10.20 11.36
CA GLU A 109 16.48 -10.94 12.58
C GLU A 109 16.41 -12.45 12.32
N LYS A 110 15.78 -12.89 11.22
CA LYS A 110 15.74 -14.31 10.81
C LYS A 110 17.12 -14.88 10.50
N LEU A 111 17.98 -14.12 9.82
CA LEU A 111 19.35 -14.54 9.54
C LEU A 111 20.17 -14.69 10.82
N HIS A 112 20.01 -13.77 11.78
CA HIS A 112 20.64 -13.88 13.09
C HIS A 112 20.16 -15.11 13.87
N ILE A 113 18.85 -15.34 13.95
CA ILE A 113 18.30 -16.53 14.63
C ILE A 113 18.85 -17.81 14.00
N LYS A 114 18.85 -17.91 12.66
CA LYS A 114 19.37 -19.09 11.94
C LYS A 114 20.88 -19.27 12.15
N ALA A 115 21.64 -18.19 12.21
CA ALA A 115 23.07 -18.24 12.52
C ALA A 115 23.33 -18.70 13.97
N THR A 116 22.51 -18.26 14.93
CA THR A 116 22.57 -18.72 16.33
C THR A 116 22.17 -20.19 16.46
N GLU A 117 21.12 -20.64 15.77
CA GLU A 117 20.71 -22.04 15.73
C GLU A 117 21.78 -22.94 15.10
N ASN A 118 22.39 -22.51 13.99
CA ASN A 118 23.51 -23.24 13.37
C ASN A 118 24.72 -23.32 14.30
N LYS A 119 25.07 -22.23 14.99
CA LYS A 119 26.15 -22.23 15.99
C LYS A 119 25.83 -23.11 17.20
N LEU A 120 24.58 -23.17 17.65
CA LEU A 120 24.17 -24.11 18.69
C LEU A 120 24.26 -25.56 18.19
N GLY A 121 23.82 -25.84 16.97
CA GLY A 121 23.89 -27.16 16.36
C GLY A 121 25.32 -27.64 16.09
N GLU A 122 26.25 -26.74 15.74
CA GLU A 122 27.69 -27.04 15.62
C GLU A 122 28.34 -27.30 16.97
N ASN A 123 27.99 -26.53 18.02
CA ASN A 123 28.49 -26.78 19.37
C ASN A 123 27.96 -28.10 19.98
N VAL A 124 26.74 -28.51 19.64
CA VAL A 124 26.20 -29.83 20.01
C VAL A 124 26.94 -30.96 19.28
N LYS A 125 27.26 -30.79 18.00
CA LYS A 125 28.09 -31.75 17.25
C LYS A 125 29.54 -31.82 17.76
N PHE A 126 30.11 -30.73 18.24
CA PHE A 126 31.45 -30.73 18.85
C PHE A 126 31.48 -31.42 20.22
N ASN A 127 30.39 -31.38 20.99
CA ASN A 127 30.30 -32.06 22.28
C ASN A 127 29.92 -33.55 22.19
N GLU A 128 29.34 -34.03 21.08
CA GLU A 128 29.08 -35.47 20.88
C GLU A 128 30.31 -36.26 20.39
N VAL A 129 31.41 -35.61 19.97
CA VAL A 129 32.62 -36.27 19.43
C VAL A 129 33.71 -36.48 20.48
N ILE A 130 33.53 -36.02 21.73
CA ILE A 130 34.51 -36.24 22.81
C ILE A 130 33.83 -36.94 23.98
N VAL A 131 33.61 -38.25 23.84
CA VAL A 131 33.45 -39.17 24.97
C VAL A 131 34.63 -40.13 24.91
N PRO A 132 35.66 -39.97 25.75
CA PRO A 132 36.67 -41.00 25.93
C PRO A 132 36.06 -42.15 26.74
N GLU A 133 36.24 -43.39 26.27
CA GLU A 133 35.93 -44.61 27.03
C GLU A 133 36.76 -44.66 28.32
N ASP A 134 36.09 -44.87 29.45
CA ASP A 134 36.71 -45.14 30.75
C ASP A 134 37.40 -46.51 30.75
N HIS A 135 38.71 -46.52 31.02
CA HIS A 135 39.41 -47.68 31.54
C HIS A 135 40.00 -47.37 32.93
N MET A 136 39.33 -47.95 33.94
CA MET A 136 39.77 -48.37 35.27
C MET A 136 41.27 -48.32 35.61
N LEU A 137 41.65 -47.68 36.74
CA LEU A 137 42.23 -48.32 37.95
C LEU A 137 42.74 -47.29 38.99
N GLN A 138 42.71 -47.74 40.25
CA GLN A 138 42.99 -47.05 41.51
C GLN A 138 44.48 -46.71 41.73
N ASP A 139 44.73 -45.68 42.54
CA ASP A 139 45.54 -45.69 43.79
C ASP A 139 45.91 -44.24 44.19
N ILE A 140 45.38 -43.71 45.31
CA ILE A 140 46.08 -43.49 46.59
C ILE A 140 47.46 -42.85 46.43
N GLU A 141 47.64 -41.57 46.81
CA GLU A 141 48.30 -41.16 48.07
C GLU A 141 48.39 -39.62 48.24
N LYS A 142 48.49 -39.20 49.51
CA LYS A 142 48.61 -37.83 50.02
C LYS A 142 50.04 -37.28 49.86
N GLY A 143 50.18 -35.96 49.79
CA GLY A 143 51.45 -35.29 50.10
C GLY A 143 51.48 -33.81 49.70
N ALA A 144 51.79 -32.94 50.66
CA ALA A 144 51.83 -31.49 50.52
C ALA A 144 53.18 -30.97 49.94
N PRO A 145 53.53 -29.68 50.07
CA PRO A 145 53.68 -28.69 48.99
C PRO A 145 55.15 -28.34 48.69
N GLU A 146 55.42 -27.47 47.70
CA GLU A 146 56.35 -26.30 47.80
C GLU A 146 56.77 -25.70 46.44
N GLN A 147 56.77 -24.35 46.41
CA GLN A 147 57.82 -23.42 45.92
C GLN A 147 58.44 -23.60 44.51
N ASN A 148 58.99 -22.58 43.86
CA ASN A 148 58.83 -21.13 43.74
C ASN A 148 59.80 -20.74 42.59
N ASN A 149 59.53 -19.59 41.96
CA ASN A 149 60.51 -18.69 41.33
C ASN A 149 61.12 -18.91 39.92
N ASN A 150 60.87 -17.85 39.12
CA ASN A 150 61.77 -17.09 38.24
C ASN A 150 62.09 -17.71 36.86
N THR A 151 62.15 -16.97 35.72
CA THR A 151 62.86 -15.69 35.53
C THR A 151 62.48 -15.05 34.17
N GLU A 152 62.20 -13.74 34.19
CA GLU A 152 62.52 -12.64 33.26
C GLU A 152 62.52 -12.79 31.70
N THR A 153 61.67 -11.97 31.07
CA THR A 153 61.78 -11.23 29.78
C THR A 153 63.10 -10.44 29.63
N PRO A 154 63.55 -9.90 28.44
CA PRO A 154 62.71 -9.21 27.43
C PRO A 154 63.20 -9.20 25.93
N LYS A 155 62.31 -8.78 25.00
CA LYS A 155 62.52 -7.62 24.09
C LYS A 155 61.35 -7.40 23.10
N GLN A 156 60.90 -6.14 23.07
CA GLN A 156 59.94 -5.49 22.17
C GLN A 156 60.44 -5.46 20.71
N SER A 157 59.61 -5.45 19.66
CA SER A 157 58.81 -4.33 19.12
C SER A 157 58.24 -4.82 17.75
N LEU A 158 57.07 -4.47 17.18
CA LEU A 158 56.36 -3.20 16.93
C LEU A 158 54.87 -3.46 16.54
N THR A 159 53.97 -2.55 16.97
CA THR A 159 52.73 -2.00 16.32
C THR A 159 51.57 -2.93 15.88
N GLY A 160 50.28 -2.66 16.12
CA GLY A 160 49.57 -1.55 16.77
C GLY A 160 48.02 -1.68 16.69
N ASN A 161 47.36 -1.05 17.68
CA ASN A 161 45.97 -0.52 17.78
C ASN A 161 44.69 -1.39 17.70
N GLY A 162 43.89 -1.32 18.80
CA GLY A 162 42.45 -1.61 18.85
C GLY A 162 41.87 -1.67 20.28
N GLU A 163 41.54 -0.52 20.90
CA GLU A 163 40.75 -0.38 22.15
C GLU A 163 39.32 -0.94 21.96
N GLN A 164 38.81 -1.87 22.78
CA GLN A 164 38.29 -1.77 24.17
C GLN A 164 37.05 -0.88 24.36
N ALA A 165 35.92 -1.51 24.68
CA ALA A 165 34.84 -0.91 25.46
C ALA A 165 34.17 -1.96 26.38
N THR A 166 34.30 -1.64 27.66
CA THR A 166 34.00 -2.31 28.93
C THR A 166 32.50 -2.51 29.22
N ASN A 167 32.16 -3.64 29.85
CA ASN A 167 30.92 -3.85 30.59
C ASN A 167 31.09 -3.37 32.05
N GLN A 168 30.13 -2.62 32.59
CA GLN A 168 29.99 -2.39 34.03
C GLN A 168 28.66 -2.95 34.54
N LEU A 169 28.76 -3.69 35.64
CA LEU A 169 27.68 -4.25 36.47
C LEU A 169 27.12 -3.21 37.45
N THR A 170 25.90 -3.45 37.93
CA THR A 170 25.43 -3.15 39.30
C THR A 170 24.16 -3.99 39.53
N GLU A 171 24.27 -5.08 40.31
CA GLU A 171 23.87 -5.20 41.73
C GLU A 171 22.37 -5.10 42.00
N TYR A 172 21.77 -6.18 42.51
CA TYR A 172 20.75 -6.08 43.56
C TYR A 172 20.72 -7.33 44.46
N ASN A 173 20.60 -7.04 45.75
CA ASN A 173 20.82 -7.87 46.93
C ASN A 173 19.87 -9.07 47.12
N GLY A 174 20.38 -10.09 47.81
CA GLY A 174 19.65 -11.26 48.28
C GLY A 174 18.88 -11.07 49.59
N LYS A 175 18.06 -12.08 49.91
CA LYS A 175 17.65 -12.42 51.28
C LYS A 175 17.29 -13.90 51.37
N ASN A 176 17.89 -14.55 52.38
CA ASN A 176 17.83 -15.97 52.73
C ASN A 176 16.53 -16.39 53.45
N ASN A 177 16.39 -17.72 53.54
CA ASN A 177 15.66 -18.59 54.48
C ASN A 177 14.69 -19.49 53.70
N GLY A 178 14.66 -20.81 53.84
CA GLY A 178 15.30 -21.76 54.76
C GLY A 178 14.54 -23.09 54.60
N ASP A 179 15.28 -24.18 54.73
CA ASP A 179 14.85 -25.49 55.24
C ASP A 179 14.05 -26.49 54.37
N ASP A 180 14.63 -27.69 54.36
CA ASP A 180 14.04 -29.03 54.44
C ASP A 180 13.99 -29.99 53.22
N ALA A 181 14.82 -31.04 53.40
CA ALA A 181 14.60 -32.47 53.15
C ALA A 181 14.36 -32.94 51.70
N ASN A 182 15.36 -33.51 51.02
CA ASN A 182 15.95 -34.86 51.14
C ASN A 182 15.07 -36.02 50.63
N SER A 183 15.75 -36.91 49.91
CA SER A 183 15.45 -38.33 49.60
C SER A 183 14.70 -38.71 48.31
N ASN A 184 15.53 -38.90 47.27
CA ASN A 184 15.62 -40.05 46.36
C ASN A 184 14.74 -41.28 46.64
N ALA A 185 14.11 -41.80 45.57
CA ALA A 185 14.10 -43.21 45.10
C ALA A 185 12.90 -43.40 44.14
N PHE A 186 12.88 -44.21 43.07
CA PHE A 186 13.82 -44.95 42.26
C PHE A 186 12.97 -45.60 41.13
N LYS A 187 13.56 -45.83 39.94
CA LYS A 187 13.14 -46.77 38.88
C LYS A 187 11.79 -46.56 38.16
N SER A 188 11.85 -46.36 36.83
CA SER A 188 11.95 -47.48 35.87
C SER A 188 11.65 -46.97 34.46
N SER A 189 12.59 -47.21 33.56
CA SER A 189 12.43 -47.08 32.12
C SER A 189 11.29 -47.98 31.62
N ARG A 190 10.37 -47.40 30.83
CA ARG A 190 9.56 -48.13 29.86
C ARG A 190 9.53 -47.32 28.58
N VAL A 191 10.23 -47.83 27.58
CA VAL A 191 10.16 -47.42 26.18
C VAL A 191 8.75 -47.72 25.69
N THR A 192 8.00 -46.69 25.32
CA THR A 192 6.85 -46.83 24.40
C THR A 192 6.96 -45.76 23.33
N SER A 193 7.18 -46.27 22.13
CA SER A 193 7.09 -45.63 20.82
C SER A 193 5.91 -44.66 20.68
N GLY A 194 6.16 -43.57 19.93
CA GLY A 194 5.16 -43.02 19.04
C GLY A 194 4.24 -41.94 19.61
N LYS A 195 4.77 -40.73 19.77
CA LYS A 195 3.99 -39.52 19.44
C LYS A 195 4.96 -38.45 18.95
N LYS A 196 4.90 -38.14 17.66
CA LYS A 196 5.37 -36.84 17.14
C LYS A 196 4.59 -35.79 17.92
N SER A 197 5.20 -35.24 18.96
CA SER A 197 4.79 -33.95 19.50
C SER A 197 4.99 -32.97 18.37
N GLU A 198 3.89 -32.53 17.77
CA GLU A 198 3.89 -31.28 17.01
C GLU A 198 4.52 -30.23 17.92
N ASP A 199 5.74 -29.83 17.60
CA ASP A 199 6.35 -28.63 18.16
C ASP A 199 5.38 -27.49 17.87
N LYS A 200 4.59 -27.11 18.88
CA LYS A 200 4.01 -25.78 18.94
C LYS A 200 5.20 -24.84 19.00
N VAL A 201 5.66 -24.41 17.83
CA VAL A 201 6.58 -23.29 17.69
C VAL A 201 5.92 -22.11 18.39
N VAL A 202 6.30 -21.90 19.66
CA VAL A 202 5.93 -20.71 20.42
C VAL A 202 6.53 -19.56 19.62
N LYS A 203 5.68 -18.86 18.84
CA LYS A 203 6.11 -17.71 18.04
C LYS A 203 6.73 -16.69 18.98
N LYS A 204 8.06 -16.70 19.09
CA LYS A 204 8.85 -15.72 19.83
C LYS A 204 8.49 -14.34 19.26
N LYS A 205 8.06 -13.43 20.12
CA LYS A 205 7.73 -12.05 19.73
C LYS A 205 8.98 -11.42 19.10
N ARG A 206 8.79 -10.79 17.94
CA ARG A 206 9.87 -10.21 17.13
C ARG A 206 10.30 -8.85 17.67
N HIS A 207 11.57 -8.50 17.51
CA HIS A 207 12.12 -7.22 17.95
C HIS A 207 12.43 -6.31 16.74
N ILE A 208 11.53 -5.36 16.46
CA ILE A 208 11.58 -4.57 15.23
C ILE A 208 11.41 -3.09 15.59
N ALA A 209 12.52 -2.36 15.62
CA ALA A 209 12.55 -0.96 16.04
C ALA A 209 11.82 -0.05 15.04
N SER A 210 11.88 -0.38 13.75
CA SER A 210 11.16 0.34 12.70
C SER A 210 9.63 0.30 12.87
N ALA A 211 9.10 -0.76 13.49
CA ALA A 211 7.67 -0.87 13.76
C ALA A 211 7.21 0.22 14.74
N SER A 212 7.90 0.40 15.87
CA SER A 212 7.58 1.45 16.85
C SER A 212 7.69 2.86 16.25
N THR A 213 8.74 3.11 15.48
CA THR A 213 8.93 4.38 14.76
C THR A 213 7.77 4.68 13.82
N ALA A 214 7.35 3.70 13.02
CA ALA A 214 6.24 3.85 12.10
C ALA A 214 4.91 4.15 12.81
N LEU A 215 4.65 3.51 13.96
CA LEU A 215 3.44 3.76 14.76
C LEU A 215 3.42 5.18 15.35
N ILE A 216 4.55 5.65 15.89
CA ILE A 216 4.67 7.01 16.45
C ILE A 216 4.53 8.05 15.33
N PHE A 217 5.24 7.85 14.22
CA PHE A 217 5.19 8.77 13.09
C PHE A 217 3.80 8.81 12.45
N GLY A 218 3.16 7.66 12.26
CA GLY A 218 1.79 7.56 11.77
C GLY A 218 0.78 8.26 12.68
N THR A 219 0.91 8.09 14.00
CA THR A 219 0.07 8.77 14.99
C THR A 219 0.29 10.28 14.98
N PHE A 220 1.55 10.73 14.96
CA PHE A 220 1.89 12.15 14.91
C PHE A 220 1.36 12.82 13.64
N LEU A 221 1.61 12.23 12.46
CA LEU A 221 1.07 12.73 11.20
C LEU A 221 -0.45 12.75 11.20
N GLY A 222 -1.09 11.75 11.83
CA GLY A 222 -2.54 11.65 11.89
C GLY A 222 -3.16 12.72 12.79
N LEU A 223 -2.53 13.00 13.93
CA LEU A 223 -2.91 14.10 14.82
C LEU A 223 -2.67 15.46 14.15
N LEU A 224 -1.54 15.63 13.45
CA LEU A 224 -1.24 16.84 12.69
C LEU A 224 -2.27 17.07 11.59
N GLN A 225 -2.59 16.02 10.80
CA GLN A 225 -3.64 16.09 9.79
C GLN A 225 -4.99 16.44 10.40
N ALA A 226 -5.38 15.81 11.51
CA ALA A 226 -6.63 16.10 12.20
C ALA A 226 -6.69 17.57 12.67
N ALA A 227 -5.62 18.06 13.29
CA ALA A 227 -5.53 19.45 13.74
C ALA A 227 -5.69 20.43 12.57
N ILE A 228 -4.93 20.23 11.49
CA ILE A 228 -5.03 21.08 10.29
C ILE A 228 -6.46 21.08 9.74
N LEU A 229 -7.07 19.91 9.54
CA LEU A 229 -8.41 19.83 8.97
C LEU A 229 -9.50 20.39 9.91
N ILE A 230 -9.35 20.28 11.24
CA ILE A 230 -10.32 20.80 12.20
C ILE A 230 -10.25 22.33 12.31
N PHE A 231 -9.04 22.86 12.50
CA PHE A 231 -8.82 24.30 12.70
C PHE A 231 -8.91 25.08 11.39
N ALA A 232 -8.39 24.52 10.29
CA ALA A 232 -8.47 25.12 8.95
C ALA A 232 -9.71 24.69 8.16
N ALA A 233 -10.71 24.02 8.76
CA ALA A 233 -11.91 23.55 8.07
C ALA A 233 -12.58 24.64 7.22
N LYS A 234 -12.79 25.83 7.81
CA LYS A 234 -13.46 26.96 7.15
C LYS A 234 -12.67 27.51 5.95
N PRO A 235 -11.39 27.90 6.08
CA PRO A 235 -10.62 28.37 4.93
C PRO A 235 -10.42 27.29 3.86
N LEU A 236 -10.26 26.02 4.25
CA LEU A 236 -10.15 24.92 3.28
C LEU A 236 -11.43 24.75 2.45
N LEU A 237 -12.61 24.84 3.08
CA LEU A 237 -13.88 24.81 2.36
C LEU A 237 -14.06 26.02 1.41
N TYR A 238 -13.54 27.19 1.78
CA TYR A 238 -13.51 28.35 0.88
C TYR A 238 -12.57 28.17 -0.32
N VAL A 239 -11.41 27.54 -0.12
CA VAL A 239 -10.49 27.19 -1.21
C VAL A 239 -11.14 26.19 -2.17
N MET A 240 -11.92 25.24 -1.63
CA MET A 240 -12.77 24.34 -2.43
C MET A 240 -13.92 25.06 -3.15
N GLY A 241 -14.12 26.35 -2.90
CA GLY A 241 -15.11 27.18 -3.59
C GLY A 241 -16.53 27.08 -3.03
N VAL A 242 -16.69 26.59 -1.79
CA VAL A 242 -17.95 26.68 -1.06
C VAL A 242 -18.19 28.14 -0.69
N LYS A 243 -19.27 28.76 -1.19
CA LYS A 243 -19.56 30.18 -0.92
C LYS A 243 -20.02 30.42 0.53
N HIS A 244 -19.90 31.66 1.01
CA HIS A 244 -20.29 32.07 2.37
C HIS A 244 -21.78 31.87 2.67
N ASP A 245 -22.63 32.12 1.68
CA ASP A 245 -24.08 31.99 1.70
C ASP A 245 -24.55 30.58 1.30
N SER A 246 -23.62 29.66 1.03
CA SER A 246 -23.97 28.33 0.55
C SER A 246 -24.62 27.50 1.66
N PRO A 247 -25.76 26.84 1.39
CA PRO A 247 -26.42 25.97 2.37
C PRO A 247 -25.54 24.77 2.77
N MET A 248 -24.54 24.41 1.96
CA MET A 248 -23.65 23.28 2.25
C MET A 248 -22.51 23.62 3.23
N LEU A 249 -22.22 24.91 3.49
CA LEU A 249 -21.05 25.31 4.28
C LEU A 249 -21.12 24.78 5.72
N ALA A 250 -22.25 24.96 6.41
CA ALA A 250 -22.40 24.53 7.79
C ALA A 250 -22.41 23.00 7.95
N PRO A 251 -23.14 22.22 7.11
CA PRO A 251 -23.03 20.76 7.10
C PRO A 251 -21.61 20.27 6.77
N ALA A 252 -20.93 20.87 5.78
CA ALA A 252 -19.57 20.47 5.38
C ALA A 252 -18.57 20.70 6.51
N MET A 253 -18.64 21.85 7.18
CA MET A 253 -17.76 22.15 8.32
C MET A 253 -17.98 21.17 9.48
N LYS A 254 -19.23 20.82 9.80
CA LYS A 254 -19.56 19.84 10.84
C LYS A 254 -19.03 18.45 10.46
N TYR A 255 -19.26 18.02 9.22
CA TYR A 255 -18.80 16.72 8.74
C TYR A 255 -17.28 16.64 8.70
N LEU A 256 -16.59 17.61 8.08
CA LEU A 256 -15.14 17.64 7.97
C LEU A 256 -14.46 17.59 9.33
N ARG A 257 -14.92 18.41 10.30
CA ARG A 257 -14.35 18.40 11.67
C ARG A 257 -14.52 17.05 12.35
N LEU A 258 -15.72 16.47 12.30
CA LEU A 258 -15.98 15.16 12.91
C LEU A 258 -15.17 14.06 12.23
N ARG A 259 -15.18 14.02 10.89
CA ARG A 259 -14.44 13.04 10.10
C ARG A 259 -12.93 13.11 10.33
N SER A 260 -12.41 14.29 10.62
CA SER A 260 -10.98 14.54 10.88
C SER A 260 -10.48 13.87 12.16
N PHE A 261 -11.34 13.63 13.16
CA PHE A 261 -10.97 12.82 14.32
C PHE A 261 -10.62 11.37 13.95
N GLY A 262 -11.01 10.88 12.77
CA GLY A 262 -10.61 9.58 12.26
C GLY A 262 -9.20 9.55 11.64
N ALA A 263 -8.59 10.70 11.33
CA ALA A 263 -7.28 10.76 10.68
C ALA A 263 -6.15 10.03 11.46
N PRO A 264 -6.06 10.14 12.81
CA PRO A 264 -5.10 9.37 13.60
C PRO A 264 -5.28 7.86 13.43
N ALA A 265 -6.53 7.38 13.48
CA ALA A 265 -6.83 5.95 13.32
C ALA A 265 -6.51 5.45 11.91
N VAL A 266 -6.80 6.24 10.87
CA VAL A 266 -6.49 5.90 9.46
C VAL A 266 -4.98 5.75 9.25
N LEU A 267 -4.19 6.77 9.64
CA LEU A 267 -2.74 6.72 9.42
C LEU A 267 -2.06 5.66 10.29
N LEU A 268 -2.50 5.50 11.54
CA LEU A 268 -2.01 4.42 12.41
C LEU A 268 -2.31 3.04 11.79
N SER A 269 -3.53 2.83 11.30
CA SER A 269 -3.92 1.58 10.61
C SER A 269 -3.08 1.32 9.37
N LEU A 270 -2.75 2.36 8.60
CA LEU A 270 -1.92 2.23 7.40
C LEU A 270 -0.46 1.94 7.72
N ALA A 271 0.09 2.51 8.79
CA ALA A 271 1.40 2.13 9.32
C ALA A 271 1.40 0.64 9.69
N MET A 272 0.41 0.18 10.46
CA MET A 272 0.27 -1.23 10.83
C MET A 272 0.15 -2.15 9.63
N GLN A 273 -0.63 -1.76 8.60
CA GLN A 273 -0.70 -2.51 7.36
C GLN A 273 0.67 -2.61 6.65
N GLY A 274 1.47 -1.54 6.67
CA GLY A 274 2.86 -1.58 6.20
C GLY A 274 3.71 -2.59 6.99
N ILE A 275 3.58 -2.61 8.31
CA ILE A 275 4.29 -3.56 9.18
C ILE A 275 3.89 -5.00 8.86
N PHE A 276 2.58 -5.30 8.79
CA PHE A 276 2.07 -6.62 8.45
C PHE A 276 2.50 -7.08 7.04
N ARG A 277 2.48 -6.17 6.05
CA ARG A 277 3.05 -6.44 4.71
C ARG A 277 4.54 -6.77 4.76
N GLY A 278 5.32 -6.07 5.59
CA GLY A 278 6.73 -6.38 5.84
C GLY A 278 6.94 -7.80 6.40
N PHE A 279 6.01 -8.28 7.23
CA PHE A 279 5.99 -9.68 7.71
C PHE A 279 5.46 -10.69 6.70
N LYS A 280 5.10 -10.25 5.49
CA LYS A 280 4.41 -11.04 4.46
C LYS A 280 3.03 -11.56 4.91
N ASP A 281 2.40 -10.86 5.85
CA ASP A 281 1.05 -11.17 6.35
C ASP A 281 0.05 -10.15 5.79
N THR A 282 -0.49 -10.44 4.61
CA THR A 282 -1.48 -9.57 3.95
C THR A 282 -2.92 -9.94 4.28
N THR A 283 -3.15 -11.12 4.86
CA THR A 283 -4.48 -11.64 5.18
C THR A 283 -5.02 -11.04 6.46
N THR A 284 -4.19 -10.90 7.50
CA THR A 284 -4.63 -10.32 8.79
C THR A 284 -5.22 -8.92 8.60
N PRO A 285 -4.55 -7.98 7.92
CA PRO A 285 -5.11 -6.65 7.75
C PRO A 285 -6.36 -6.62 6.88
N LEU A 286 -6.41 -7.47 5.85
CA LEU A 286 -7.57 -7.58 4.98
C LEU A 286 -8.86 -7.90 5.78
N TYR A 287 -8.86 -8.95 6.59
CA TYR A 287 -10.05 -9.33 7.36
C TYR A 287 -10.51 -8.22 8.33
N VAL A 288 -9.56 -7.55 8.99
CA VAL A 288 -9.89 -6.45 9.90
C VAL A 288 -10.51 -5.28 9.13
N ILE A 289 -9.96 -4.92 7.98
CA ILE A 289 -10.46 -3.83 7.14
C ILE A 289 -11.87 -4.14 6.62
N VAL A 290 -12.09 -5.32 6.05
CA VAL A 290 -13.42 -5.73 5.56
C VAL A 290 -14.44 -5.75 6.70
N SER A 291 -14.08 -6.30 7.86
CA SER A 291 -14.98 -6.32 9.02
C SER A 291 -15.32 -4.91 9.52
N GLY A 292 -14.34 -4.01 9.55
CA GLY A 292 -14.56 -2.63 9.96
C GLY A 292 -15.44 -1.87 8.98
N TYR A 293 -15.32 -2.10 7.68
CA TYR A 293 -16.20 -1.49 6.68
C TYR A 293 -17.62 -2.03 6.75
N ALA A 294 -17.78 -3.33 7.03
CA ALA A 294 -19.09 -3.91 7.31
C ALA A 294 -19.73 -3.27 8.55
N ILE A 295 -18.96 -3.03 9.61
CA ILE A 295 -19.41 -2.32 10.81
C ILE A 295 -19.81 -0.87 10.47
N ASN A 296 -19.03 -0.16 9.65
CA ASN A 296 -19.34 1.19 9.20
C ASN A 296 -20.68 1.25 8.46
N VAL A 297 -20.86 0.38 7.47
CA VAL A 297 -22.11 0.27 6.70
C VAL A 297 -23.32 -0.07 7.61
N ALA A 298 -23.11 -0.89 8.64
CA ALA A 298 -24.17 -1.22 9.60
C ALA A 298 -24.49 -0.06 10.57
N LEU A 299 -23.48 0.70 11.00
CA LEU A 299 -23.63 1.84 11.91
C LEU A 299 -24.27 3.05 11.25
N ASP A 300 -24.03 3.26 9.95
CA ASP A 300 -24.57 4.39 9.18
C ASP A 300 -26.09 4.57 9.34
N PRO A 301 -26.96 3.60 9.01
CA PRO A 301 -28.40 3.79 9.13
C PRO A 301 -28.86 3.98 10.59
N ILE A 302 -28.15 3.40 11.56
CA ILE A 302 -28.44 3.55 12.99
C ILE A 302 -28.16 4.98 13.44
N LEU A 303 -26.98 5.51 13.14
CA LEU A 303 -26.58 6.85 13.58
C LEU A 303 -27.28 7.95 12.77
N ILE A 304 -27.43 7.74 11.46
CA ILE A 304 -28.03 8.72 10.55
C ILE A 304 -29.53 8.84 10.79
N PHE A 305 -30.28 7.73 10.73
CA PHE A 305 -31.75 7.74 10.73
C PHE A 305 -32.35 7.46 12.10
N LYS A 306 -31.90 6.42 12.82
CA LYS A 306 -32.50 6.02 14.11
C LYS A 306 -32.19 7.01 15.23
N LEU A 307 -30.92 7.42 15.36
CA LEU A 307 -30.49 8.45 16.32
C LEU A 307 -30.67 9.89 15.80
N LYS A 308 -31.12 10.06 14.55
CA LYS A 308 -31.37 11.36 13.91
C LYS A 308 -30.18 12.32 13.97
N LEU A 309 -28.95 11.80 13.93
CA LEU A 309 -27.73 12.63 13.91
C LEU A 309 -27.44 13.22 12.52
N GLY A 310 -28.18 12.77 11.49
CA GLY A 310 -28.03 13.23 10.11
C GLY A 310 -26.59 13.04 9.61
N ILE A 311 -26.04 14.06 8.94
CA ILE A 311 -24.68 14.03 8.39
C ILE A 311 -23.60 13.83 9.47
N ARG A 312 -23.85 14.22 10.73
CA ARG A 312 -22.91 13.95 11.83
C ARG A 312 -22.82 12.46 12.13
N GLY A 313 -23.94 11.74 12.01
CA GLY A 313 -24.00 10.30 12.21
C GLY A 313 -23.08 9.55 11.26
N ALA A 314 -23.08 9.92 9.98
CA ALA A 314 -22.18 9.35 8.97
C ALA A 314 -20.70 9.57 9.33
N ALA A 315 -20.32 10.79 9.72
CA ALA A 315 -18.94 11.08 10.14
C ALA A 315 -18.52 10.25 11.38
N ILE A 316 -19.41 10.15 12.38
CA ILE A 316 -19.15 9.40 13.62
C ILE A 316 -19.03 7.90 13.35
N SER A 317 -19.92 7.34 12.53
CA SER A 317 -19.90 5.93 12.10
C SER A 317 -18.53 5.56 11.51
N HIS A 318 -18.05 6.40 10.61
CA HIS A 318 -16.80 6.19 9.92
C HIS A 318 -15.58 6.33 10.85
N VAL A 319 -15.60 7.32 11.76
CA VAL A 319 -14.56 7.49 12.79
C VAL A 319 -14.52 6.30 13.75
N LEU A 320 -15.68 5.87 14.26
CA LEU A 320 -15.78 4.75 15.20
C LEU A 320 -15.24 3.45 14.57
N SER A 321 -15.65 3.16 13.34
CA SER A 321 -15.21 1.99 12.61
C SER A 321 -13.71 2.00 12.34
N GLN A 322 -13.13 3.16 12.02
CA GLN A 322 -11.68 3.33 11.86
C GLN A 322 -10.90 3.08 13.15
N TYR A 323 -11.40 3.56 14.29
CA TYR A 323 -10.78 3.27 15.58
C TYR A 323 -10.89 1.78 15.94
N MET A 324 -12.03 1.14 15.66
CA MET A 324 -12.17 -0.32 15.85
C MET A 324 -11.19 -1.12 15.00
N MET A 325 -11.02 -0.77 13.72
CA MET A 325 -10.01 -1.36 12.84
C MET A 325 -8.59 -1.17 13.41
N SER A 326 -8.25 0.07 13.77
CA SER A 326 -6.93 0.45 14.26
C SER A 326 -6.58 -0.29 15.56
N ILE A 327 -7.49 -0.28 16.54
CA ILE A 327 -7.31 -0.98 17.82
C ILE A 327 -7.16 -2.49 17.59
N THR A 328 -7.99 -3.08 16.73
CA THR A 328 -7.91 -4.53 16.43
C THR A 328 -6.56 -4.90 15.81
N LEU A 329 -6.09 -4.12 14.82
CA LEU A 329 -4.76 -4.31 14.23
C LEU A 329 -3.64 -4.15 15.26
N LEU A 330 -3.76 -3.15 16.14
CA LEU A 330 -2.75 -2.89 17.17
C LEU A 330 -2.67 -4.02 18.18
N LEU A 331 -3.81 -4.54 18.64
CA LEU A 331 -3.87 -5.69 19.54
C LEU A 331 -3.27 -6.95 18.92
N ILE A 332 -3.53 -7.20 17.63
CA ILE A 332 -2.91 -8.33 16.92
C ILE A 332 -1.40 -8.11 16.75
N LEU A 333 -0.98 -6.87 16.49
CA LEU A 333 0.44 -6.53 16.33
C LEU A 333 1.22 -6.67 17.65
N MET A 334 0.66 -6.22 18.78
CA MET A 334 1.25 -6.35 20.12
C MET A 334 1.45 -7.81 20.55
N LYS A 335 0.67 -8.74 19.99
CA LYS A 335 0.88 -10.18 20.18
C LYS A 335 2.05 -10.73 19.36
N LYS A 336 2.41 -10.09 18.24
CA LYS A 336 3.47 -10.54 17.31
C LYS A 336 4.82 -9.84 17.52
N VAL A 337 4.83 -8.60 18.03
CA VAL A 337 6.02 -7.73 18.10
C VAL A 337 6.14 -7.09 19.48
N TYR A 338 7.36 -7.00 20.01
CA TYR A 338 7.65 -6.14 21.16
C TYR A 338 7.78 -4.69 20.68
N ILE A 339 6.84 -3.83 21.10
CA ILE A 339 6.87 -2.39 20.80
C ILE A 339 7.80 -1.74 21.83
N LEU A 340 9.05 -1.46 21.47
CA LEU A 340 9.97 -0.69 22.32
C LEU A 340 9.88 0.81 22.02
N PRO A 341 10.10 1.69 23.02
CA PRO A 341 10.24 3.12 22.78
C PRO A 341 11.52 3.38 21.96
N PRO A 342 11.42 3.95 20.74
CA PRO A 342 12.56 4.13 19.87
C PRO A 342 13.45 5.30 20.32
N ARG A 343 14.76 5.21 20.03
CA ARG A 343 15.70 6.32 20.20
C ARG A 343 15.54 7.29 19.02
N LEU A 344 15.33 8.58 19.31
CA LEU A 344 15.10 9.64 18.31
C LEU A 344 16.24 9.81 17.27
N LYS A 345 17.43 9.26 17.54
CA LYS A 345 18.62 9.38 16.67
C LYS A 345 18.68 8.37 15.52
N ASP A 346 17.87 7.30 15.54
CA ASP A 346 17.82 6.28 14.47
C ASP A 346 16.73 6.57 13.41
N LEU A 347 16.09 7.73 13.52
CA LEU A 347 15.02 8.16 12.62
C LEU A 347 15.60 8.52 11.23
N GLN A 348 15.52 7.58 10.29
CA GLN A 348 16.01 7.77 8.91
C GLN A 348 15.10 8.64 8.02
N ILE A 349 14.55 9.73 8.59
CA ILE A 349 13.60 10.67 7.96
C ILE A 349 14.15 11.31 6.69
N PHE A 350 15.46 11.54 6.64
CA PHE A 350 16.08 12.12 5.45
C PHE A 350 16.23 11.11 4.29
N ARG A 351 16.55 9.85 4.62
CA ARG A 351 16.60 8.75 3.62
C ARG A 351 15.19 8.43 3.09
N PHE A 352 14.18 8.56 3.96
CA PHE A 352 12.75 8.43 3.63
C PHE A 352 12.26 9.47 2.60
N LEU A 353 12.61 10.74 2.75
CA LEU A 353 12.14 11.80 1.86
C LEU A 353 12.90 11.82 0.52
N LYS A 354 14.21 11.50 0.54
CA LYS A 354 15.09 11.51 -0.63
C LYS A 354 14.74 10.44 -1.67
N ASN A 355 14.35 9.24 -1.23
CA ASN A 355 14.05 8.13 -2.14
C ASN A 355 12.57 8.08 -2.59
N GLY A 356 11.66 8.71 -1.84
CA GLY A 356 10.22 8.72 -2.14
C GLY A 356 9.68 9.99 -2.82
N GLY A 357 10.48 11.06 -2.88
CA GLY A 357 10.00 12.39 -3.33
C GLY A 357 9.42 12.41 -4.75
N LEU A 358 10.01 11.67 -5.68
CA LEU A 358 9.54 11.62 -7.07
C LEU A 358 8.16 10.94 -7.18
N LEU A 359 7.95 9.86 -6.43
CA LEU A 359 6.66 9.17 -6.36
C LEU A 359 5.65 9.94 -5.51
N LEU A 360 6.09 10.71 -4.51
CA LEU A 360 5.23 11.62 -3.78
C LEU A 360 4.70 12.73 -4.69
N ALA A 361 5.55 13.34 -5.53
CA ALA A 361 5.16 14.33 -6.51
C ALA A 361 4.11 13.78 -7.49
N ARG A 362 4.29 12.53 -7.96
CA ARG A 362 3.30 11.79 -8.75
C ARG A 362 1.95 11.70 -8.04
N VAL A 363 1.94 11.25 -6.78
CA VAL A 363 0.72 11.07 -5.99
C VAL A 363 0.01 12.41 -5.78
N VAL A 364 0.75 13.47 -5.42
CA VAL A 364 0.21 14.82 -5.26
C VAL A 364 -0.43 15.31 -6.55
N ALA A 365 0.28 15.21 -7.68
CA ALA A 365 -0.21 15.68 -8.97
C ALA A 365 -1.51 14.98 -9.41
N VAL A 366 -1.53 13.65 -9.30
CA VAL A 366 -2.70 12.81 -9.64
C VAL A 366 -3.91 13.13 -8.76
N THR A 367 -3.68 13.25 -7.45
CA THR A 367 -4.77 13.49 -6.49
C THR A 367 -5.32 14.90 -6.59
N PHE A 368 -4.46 15.86 -6.88
CA PHE A 368 -4.85 17.25 -7.06
C PHE A 368 -5.86 17.43 -8.20
N CYS A 369 -5.73 16.70 -9.32
CA CYS A 369 -6.69 16.78 -10.43
C CYS A 369 -8.11 16.42 -9.98
N VAL A 370 -8.27 15.28 -9.29
CA VAL A 370 -9.59 14.84 -8.80
C VAL A 370 -10.13 15.81 -7.74
N THR A 371 -9.27 16.34 -6.88
CA THR A 371 -9.66 17.35 -5.87
C THR A 371 -10.06 18.68 -6.52
N LEU A 372 -9.38 19.10 -7.59
CA LEU A 372 -9.71 20.30 -8.36
C LEU A 372 -11.06 20.13 -9.07
N ALA A 373 -11.32 18.98 -9.70
CA ALA A 373 -12.63 18.65 -10.25
C ALA A 373 -13.75 18.76 -9.20
N ALA A 374 -13.53 18.23 -7.98
CA ALA A 374 -14.47 18.37 -6.87
C ALA A 374 -14.64 19.84 -6.43
N SER A 375 -13.57 20.62 -6.38
CA SER A 375 -13.61 22.07 -6.09
C SER A 375 -14.43 22.83 -7.15
N LEU A 376 -14.22 22.53 -8.44
CA LEU A 376 -14.99 23.12 -9.53
C LEU A 376 -16.48 22.74 -9.46
N ALA A 377 -16.79 21.49 -9.11
CA ALA A 377 -18.18 21.05 -8.91
C ALA A 377 -18.84 21.75 -7.71
N ALA A 378 -18.09 21.96 -6.61
CA ALA A 378 -18.57 22.69 -5.44
C ALA A 378 -18.91 24.15 -5.74
N ARG A 379 -18.13 24.80 -6.62
CA ARG A 379 -18.35 26.18 -7.07
C ARG A 379 -19.67 26.37 -7.84
N LEU A 380 -20.16 25.31 -8.48
CA LEU A 380 -21.44 25.31 -9.18
C LEU A 380 -22.66 25.26 -8.24
N GLY A 381 -22.46 24.87 -6.97
CA GLY A 381 -23.51 24.79 -5.95
C GLY A 381 -23.78 23.37 -5.45
N SER A 382 -24.75 23.23 -4.54
CA SER A 382 -25.03 21.96 -3.85
C SER A 382 -25.56 20.87 -4.78
N ILE A 383 -26.47 21.21 -5.69
CA ILE A 383 -27.08 20.22 -6.59
C ILE A 383 -26.02 19.61 -7.54
N PRO A 384 -25.19 20.39 -8.27
CA PRO A 384 -24.14 19.82 -9.11
C PRO A 384 -23.07 19.07 -8.32
N MET A 385 -22.68 19.56 -7.15
CA MET A 385 -21.69 18.88 -6.31
C MET A 385 -22.19 17.53 -5.80
N ALA A 386 -23.46 17.42 -5.40
CA ALA A 386 -24.07 16.16 -4.97
C ALA A 386 -24.11 15.12 -6.10
N ALA A 387 -24.50 15.56 -7.30
CA ALA A 387 -24.46 14.70 -8.48
C ALA A 387 -23.03 14.28 -8.84
N PHE A 388 -22.09 15.23 -8.80
CA PHE A 388 -20.67 14.96 -9.04
C PHE A 388 -20.11 13.94 -8.04
N GLN A 389 -20.39 14.10 -6.74
CA GLN A 389 -19.95 13.17 -5.71
C GLN A 389 -20.46 11.75 -5.94
N THR A 390 -21.74 11.61 -6.32
CA THR A 390 -22.34 10.30 -6.62
C THR A 390 -21.65 9.64 -7.81
N CYS A 391 -21.53 10.38 -8.92
CA CYS A 391 -20.88 9.88 -10.12
C CYS A 391 -19.40 9.55 -9.88
N LEU A 392 -18.68 10.39 -9.14
CA LEU A 392 -17.27 10.17 -8.80
C LEU A 392 -17.11 8.93 -7.92
N GLN A 393 -18.01 8.71 -6.96
CA GLN A 393 -17.95 7.53 -6.09
C GLN A 393 -18.19 6.24 -6.86
N VAL A 394 -19.18 6.20 -7.76
CA VAL A 394 -19.41 5.05 -8.65
C VAL A 394 -18.19 4.85 -9.55
N TRP A 395 -17.69 5.92 -10.17
CA TRP A 395 -16.53 5.88 -11.06
C TRP A 395 -15.27 5.35 -10.36
N LEU A 396 -14.99 5.77 -9.12
CA LEU A 396 -13.87 5.23 -8.33
C LEU A 396 -14.09 3.77 -7.95
N THR A 397 -15.30 3.42 -7.50
CA THR A 397 -15.65 2.07 -7.04
C THR A 397 -15.50 1.04 -8.16
N SER A 398 -16.01 1.34 -9.35
CA SER A 398 -15.85 0.45 -10.50
C SER A 398 -14.40 0.37 -10.96
N SER A 399 -13.69 1.50 -11.02
CA SER A 399 -12.31 1.54 -11.53
C SER A 399 -11.33 0.76 -10.66
N LEU A 400 -11.50 0.78 -9.33
CA LEU A 400 -10.58 0.13 -8.39
C LEU A 400 -10.60 -1.40 -8.48
N LEU A 401 -11.60 -2.00 -9.11
CA LEU A 401 -11.59 -3.43 -9.42
C LEU A 401 -10.47 -3.80 -10.42
N ALA A 402 -10.09 -2.89 -11.32
CA ALA A 402 -8.99 -3.09 -12.26
C ALA A 402 -7.61 -3.08 -11.58
N ASP A 403 -7.51 -2.53 -10.36
CA ASP A 403 -6.26 -2.50 -9.59
C ASP A 403 -5.78 -3.93 -9.25
N GLY A 404 -6.69 -4.90 -9.13
CA GLY A 404 -6.31 -6.30 -8.97
C GLY A 404 -5.48 -6.84 -10.14
N LEU A 405 -5.84 -6.51 -11.38
CA LEU A 405 -5.04 -6.85 -12.56
C LEU A 405 -3.70 -6.10 -12.58
N ALA A 406 -3.68 -4.85 -12.11
CA ALA A 406 -2.46 -4.06 -12.01
C ALA A 406 -1.46 -4.69 -11.03
N VAL A 407 -1.92 -5.18 -9.88
CA VAL A 407 -1.10 -5.92 -8.90
C VAL A 407 -0.57 -7.22 -9.49
N ALA A 408 -1.40 -7.96 -10.23
CA ALA A 408 -0.99 -9.22 -10.86
C ALA A 408 0.11 -9.01 -11.91
N VAL A 409 -0.08 -8.07 -12.85
CA VAL A 409 0.94 -7.79 -13.87
C VAL A 409 2.21 -7.23 -13.26
N GLN A 410 2.10 -6.40 -12.21
CA GLN A 410 3.27 -5.88 -11.50
C GLN A 410 4.13 -7.02 -10.94
N ALA A 411 3.51 -8.01 -10.28
CA ALA A 411 4.22 -9.14 -9.70
C ALA A 411 4.88 -10.02 -10.77
N ILE A 412 4.13 -10.38 -11.83
CA ILE A 412 4.64 -11.26 -12.89
C ILE A 412 5.77 -10.58 -13.68
N LEU A 413 5.64 -9.29 -13.99
CA LEU A 413 6.70 -8.54 -14.68
C LEU A 413 7.94 -8.42 -13.80
N ALA A 414 7.81 -8.13 -12.50
CA ALA A 414 8.96 -8.02 -11.62
C ALA A 414 9.79 -9.31 -11.61
N CYS A 415 9.15 -10.48 -11.56
CA CYS A 415 9.82 -11.77 -11.68
C CYS A 415 10.43 -11.99 -13.07
N SER A 416 9.65 -11.75 -14.13
CA SER A 416 10.08 -12.01 -15.52
C SER A 416 11.28 -11.12 -15.91
N PHE A 417 11.31 -9.86 -15.46
CA PHE A 417 12.45 -8.96 -15.68
C PHE A 417 13.68 -9.38 -14.86
N ALA A 418 13.50 -9.89 -13.63
CA ALA A 418 14.60 -10.42 -12.82
C ALA A 418 15.22 -11.69 -13.44
N GLU A 419 14.39 -12.55 -14.02
CA GLU A 419 14.79 -13.77 -14.72
C GLU A 419 15.29 -13.51 -16.15
N LYS A 420 15.18 -12.26 -16.65
CA LYS A 420 15.45 -11.85 -18.04
C LYS A 420 14.59 -12.59 -19.07
N ASP A 421 13.43 -13.12 -18.66
CA ASP A 421 12.44 -13.71 -19.56
C ASP A 421 11.56 -12.61 -20.17
N TYR A 422 12.09 -11.97 -21.20
CA TYR A 422 11.40 -10.90 -21.92
C TYR A 422 10.18 -11.40 -22.71
N LYS A 423 10.14 -12.69 -23.09
CA LYS A 423 8.99 -13.30 -23.78
C LYS A 423 7.80 -13.43 -22.82
N LYS A 424 8.03 -13.95 -21.60
CA LYS A 424 7.01 -14.00 -20.54
C LYS A 424 6.58 -12.60 -20.11
N ALA A 425 7.51 -11.66 -19.93
CA ALA A 425 7.20 -10.28 -19.56
C ALA A 425 6.24 -9.60 -20.56
N THR A 426 6.53 -9.75 -21.86
CA THR A 426 5.69 -9.20 -22.94
C THR A 426 4.33 -9.86 -22.99
N SER A 427 4.30 -11.20 -22.90
CA SER A 427 3.06 -11.97 -22.97
C SER A 427 2.15 -11.65 -21.78
N ALA A 428 2.70 -11.53 -20.58
CA ALA A 428 1.98 -11.15 -19.37
C ALA A 428 1.43 -9.73 -19.46
N ALA A 429 2.24 -8.76 -19.91
CA ALA A 429 1.82 -7.37 -20.07
C ALA A 429 0.67 -7.24 -21.09
N THR A 430 0.84 -7.80 -22.29
CA THR A 430 -0.18 -7.77 -23.35
C THR A 430 -1.46 -8.48 -22.91
N ARG A 431 -1.34 -9.70 -22.35
CA ARG A 431 -2.52 -10.47 -21.94
C ARG A 431 -3.31 -9.74 -20.85
N THR A 432 -2.61 -9.17 -19.86
CA THR A 432 -3.27 -8.43 -18.78
C THR A 432 -3.93 -7.15 -19.28
N LEU A 433 -3.32 -6.43 -20.24
CA LEU A 433 -3.94 -5.25 -20.87
C LEU A 433 -5.21 -5.62 -21.64
N GLN A 434 -5.20 -6.75 -22.35
CA GLN A 434 -6.39 -7.22 -23.05
C GLN A 434 -7.50 -7.67 -22.09
N MET A 435 -7.15 -8.42 -21.03
CA MET A 435 -8.10 -8.76 -19.95
C MET A 435 -8.67 -7.51 -19.29
N SER A 436 -7.84 -6.48 -19.09
CA SER A 436 -8.23 -5.19 -18.54
C SER A 436 -9.21 -4.45 -19.45
N PHE A 437 -9.01 -4.48 -20.77
CA PHE A 437 -9.98 -3.92 -21.69
C PHE A 437 -11.34 -4.62 -21.59
N VAL A 438 -11.35 -5.96 -21.55
CA VAL A 438 -12.59 -6.75 -21.38
C VAL A 438 -13.26 -6.44 -20.04
N LEU A 439 -12.49 -6.39 -18.95
CA LEU A 439 -12.98 -6.01 -17.62
C LEU A 439 -13.59 -4.60 -17.66
N GLY A 440 -12.89 -3.64 -18.24
CA GLY A 440 -13.34 -2.25 -18.34
C GLY A 440 -14.61 -2.08 -19.18
N VAL A 441 -14.82 -2.90 -20.22
CA VAL A 441 -16.09 -2.96 -20.95
C VAL A 441 -17.20 -3.53 -20.06
N GLY A 442 -16.93 -4.60 -19.31
CA GLY A 442 -17.88 -5.15 -18.33
C GLY A 442 -18.25 -4.13 -17.25
N LEU A 443 -17.27 -3.41 -16.72
CA LEU A 443 -17.46 -2.34 -15.74
C LEU A 443 -18.23 -1.14 -16.31
N SER A 444 -18.01 -0.81 -17.59
CA SER A 444 -18.78 0.23 -18.30
C SER A 444 -20.26 -0.12 -18.34
N LEU A 445 -20.60 -1.36 -18.72
CA LEU A 445 -21.99 -1.84 -18.73
C LEU A 445 -22.58 -1.85 -17.31
N ALA A 446 -21.85 -2.40 -16.34
CA ALA A 446 -22.31 -2.48 -14.96
C ALA A 446 -22.56 -1.08 -14.34
N ALA A 447 -21.62 -0.15 -14.49
CA ALA A 447 -21.76 1.22 -13.98
C ALA A 447 -22.82 2.01 -14.74
N GLY A 448 -22.90 1.86 -16.07
CA GLY A 448 -23.88 2.52 -16.93
C GLY A 448 -25.30 2.10 -16.61
N PHE A 449 -25.60 0.79 -16.64
CA PHE A 449 -26.91 0.26 -16.27
C PHE A 449 -27.22 0.50 -14.79
N GLY A 450 -26.24 0.31 -13.91
CA GLY A 450 -26.38 0.53 -12.47
C GLY A 450 -26.79 1.96 -12.15
N LEU A 451 -26.17 2.97 -12.75
CA LEU A 451 -26.59 4.37 -12.56
C LEU A 451 -27.88 4.71 -13.29
N TYR A 452 -28.13 4.16 -14.48
CA TYR A 452 -29.34 4.48 -15.25
C TYR A 452 -30.62 4.10 -14.47
N TYR A 453 -30.64 2.90 -13.89
CA TYR A 453 -31.76 2.41 -13.08
C TYR A 453 -31.63 2.77 -11.59
N GLY A 454 -30.40 2.88 -11.07
CA GLY A 454 -30.12 3.05 -9.65
C GLY A 454 -29.85 4.48 -9.17
N ALA A 455 -29.84 5.51 -10.05
CA ALA A 455 -29.59 6.89 -9.62
C ALA A 455 -30.54 7.38 -8.51
N GLY A 456 -31.79 6.88 -8.48
CA GLY A 456 -32.76 7.19 -7.43
C GLY A 456 -32.41 6.66 -6.04
N ILE A 457 -31.51 5.67 -5.94
CA ILE A 457 -30.98 5.16 -4.67
C ILE A 457 -30.09 6.22 -4.00
N PHE A 458 -29.45 7.09 -4.78
CA PHE A 458 -28.53 8.09 -4.25
C PHE A 458 -29.20 9.42 -3.92
N SER A 459 -30.33 9.74 -4.55
CA SER A 459 -31.05 10.97 -4.21
C SER A 459 -32.50 10.92 -4.63
N LYS A 460 -33.38 11.49 -3.79
CA LYS A 460 -34.78 11.76 -4.12
C LYS A 460 -34.97 13.09 -4.85
N ASN A 461 -33.92 13.92 -4.96
CA ASN A 461 -34.01 15.20 -5.64
C ASN A 461 -33.90 15.02 -7.16
N VAL A 462 -34.97 15.38 -7.88
CA VAL A 462 -35.07 15.22 -9.34
C VAL A 462 -33.92 15.91 -10.08
N ASN A 463 -33.51 17.10 -9.64
CA ASN A 463 -32.43 17.85 -10.28
C ASN A 463 -31.07 17.14 -10.10
N VAL A 464 -30.82 16.55 -8.93
CA VAL A 464 -29.60 15.76 -8.68
C VAL A 464 -29.58 14.52 -9.57
N VAL A 465 -30.71 13.78 -9.62
CA VAL A 465 -30.83 12.58 -10.46
C VAL A 465 -30.65 12.91 -11.95
N GLN A 466 -31.19 14.04 -12.41
CA GLN A 466 -31.00 14.49 -13.79
C GLN A 466 -29.53 14.79 -14.11
N LEU A 467 -28.80 15.46 -13.21
CA LEU A 467 -27.37 15.70 -13.39
C LEU A 467 -26.54 14.40 -13.31
N ILE A 468 -26.92 13.45 -12.45
CA ILE A 468 -26.31 12.12 -12.42
C ILE A 468 -26.46 11.46 -13.79
N ARG A 469 -27.67 11.48 -14.38
CA ARG A 469 -27.94 10.92 -15.72
C ARG A 469 -27.10 11.57 -16.81
N LEU A 470 -26.84 12.88 -16.73
CA LEU A 470 -25.90 13.57 -17.63
C LEU A 470 -24.45 13.12 -17.44
N GLY A 471 -24.07 12.69 -16.24
CA GLY A 471 -22.75 12.15 -15.93
C GLY A 471 -22.53 10.70 -16.38
N ILE A 472 -23.59 9.91 -16.55
CA ILE A 472 -23.52 8.47 -16.88
C ILE A 472 -22.61 8.17 -18.08
N PRO A 473 -22.74 8.86 -19.23
CA PRO A 473 -21.90 8.56 -20.39
C PRO A 473 -20.41 8.67 -20.07
N PHE A 474 -20.01 9.65 -19.26
CA PHE A 474 -18.63 9.84 -18.85
C PHE A 474 -18.19 8.76 -17.85
N VAL A 475 -19.03 8.47 -16.85
CA VAL A 475 -18.72 7.44 -15.85
C VAL A 475 -18.53 6.08 -16.52
N ALA A 476 -19.45 5.67 -17.40
CA ALA A 476 -19.43 4.38 -18.08
C ALA A 476 -18.36 4.31 -19.17
N ALA A 477 -18.36 5.26 -20.12
CA ALA A 477 -17.46 5.21 -21.28
C ALA A 477 -15.98 5.34 -20.91
N THR A 478 -15.65 5.91 -19.74
CA THR A 478 -14.27 5.96 -19.26
C THR A 478 -13.78 4.67 -18.61
N GLN A 479 -14.64 3.72 -18.24
CA GLN A 479 -14.19 2.50 -17.54
C GLN A 479 -13.15 1.65 -18.31
N PRO A 480 -13.25 1.43 -19.64
CA PRO A 480 -12.19 0.76 -20.40
C PRO A 480 -10.86 1.51 -20.35
N ILE A 481 -10.91 2.84 -20.42
CA ILE A 481 -9.73 3.72 -20.35
C ILE A 481 -9.10 3.64 -18.95
N ASN A 482 -9.92 3.72 -17.91
CA ASN A 482 -9.48 3.64 -16.51
C ASN A 482 -8.80 2.31 -16.22
N SER A 483 -9.42 1.21 -16.65
CA SER A 483 -8.90 -0.13 -16.44
C SER A 483 -7.52 -0.28 -17.10
N LEU A 484 -7.38 0.19 -18.35
CA LEU A 484 -6.08 0.18 -19.04
C LEU A 484 -5.06 1.07 -18.33
N ALA A 485 -5.45 2.28 -17.91
CA ALA A 485 -4.57 3.21 -17.20
C ALA A 485 -4.01 2.59 -15.90
N PHE A 486 -4.85 1.91 -15.12
CA PHE A 486 -4.43 1.25 -13.88
C PHE A 486 -3.50 0.06 -14.15
N VAL A 487 -3.80 -0.76 -15.15
CA VAL A 487 -2.91 -1.85 -15.53
C VAL A 487 -1.57 -1.33 -16.05
N PHE A 488 -1.54 -0.21 -16.80
CA PHE A 488 -0.29 0.42 -17.20
C PHE A 488 0.53 0.94 -16.02
N ASP A 489 -0.11 1.41 -14.94
CA ASP A 489 0.61 1.72 -13.71
C ASP A 489 1.29 0.46 -13.15
N GLY A 490 0.58 -0.66 -13.07
CA GLY A 490 1.14 -1.96 -12.68
C GLY A 490 2.28 -2.42 -13.57
N VAL A 491 2.16 -2.24 -14.90
CA VAL A 491 3.19 -2.56 -15.89
C VAL A 491 4.46 -1.73 -15.65
N ASN A 492 4.32 -0.40 -15.47
CA ASN A 492 5.45 0.48 -15.21
C ASN A 492 6.12 0.14 -13.87
N TYR A 493 5.34 -0.20 -12.85
CA TYR A 493 5.86 -0.59 -11.54
C TYR A 493 6.57 -1.94 -11.58
N GLY A 494 6.01 -2.93 -12.28
CA GLY A 494 6.64 -4.25 -12.46
C GLY A 494 7.95 -4.17 -13.24
N ALA A 495 8.03 -3.26 -14.21
CA ALA A 495 9.25 -2.96 -14.95
C ALA A 495 10.23 -2.02 -14.19
N SER A 496 9.91 -1.63 -12.95
CA SER A 496 10.69 -0.67 -12.13
C SER A 496 10.91 0.71 -12.78
N ASP A 497 10.02 1.14 -13.67
CA ASP A 497 10.11 2.40 -14.39
C ASP A 497 9.47 3.57 -13.62
N PHE A 498 9.90 3.74 -12.36
CA PHE A 498 9.31 4.70 -11.43
C PHE A 498 9.49 6.15 -11.88
N ALA A 499 10.63 6.46 -12.52
CA ALA A 499 10.93 7.80 -13.00
C ALA A 499 9.99 8.21 -14.13
N TYR A 500 9.80 7.34 -15.12
CA TYR A 500 8.84 7.60 -16.19
C TYR A 500 7.42 7.77 -15.64
N SER A 501 6.99 6.87 -14.75
CA SER A 501 5.66 6.94 -14.14
C SER A 501 5.43 8.29 -13.43
N ALA A 502 6.44 8.80 -12.74
CA ALA A 502 6.31 10.08 -12.05
C ALA A 502 6.25 11.29 -12.98
N TYR A 503 7.22 11.46 -13.87
CA TYR A 503 7.26 12.63 -14.75
C TYR A 503 6.07 12.64 -15.73
N SER A 504 5.70 11.47 -16.28
CA SER A 504 4.53 11.38 -17.17
C SER A 504 3.24 11.81 -16.47
N LEU A 505 3.00 11.36 -15.23
CA LEU A 505 1.79 11.73 -14.50
C LEU A 505 1.78 13.18 -14.02
N VAL A 506 2.94 13.76 -13.71
CA VAL A 506 3.03 15.20 -13.45
C VAL A 506 2.64 15.99 -14.71
N ILE A 507 3.17 15.63 -15.89
CA ILE A 507 2.81 16.28 -17.16
C ILE A 507 1.32 16.12 -17.46
N VAL A 508 0.78 14.89 -17.35
CA VAL A 508 -0.65 14.61 -17.54
C VAL A 508 -1.50 15.48 -16.59
N SER A 509 -1.07 15.64 -15.34
CA SER A 509 -1.78 16.45 -14.35
C SER A 509 -1.75 17.93 -14.71
N LEU A 510 -0.61 18.47 -15.15
CA LEU A 510 -0.51 19.87 -15.59
C LEU A 510 -1.43 20.17 -16.78
N ILE A 511 -1.47 19.29 -17.77
CA ILE A 511 -2.39 19.41 -18.92
C ILE A 511 -3.84 19.34 -18.43
N THR A 512 -4.14 18.39 -17.53
CA THR A 512 -5.48 18.20 -16.98
C THR A 512 -5.98 19.45 -16.25
N ILE A 513 -5.16 20.02 -15.37
CA ILE A 513 -5.49 21.26 -14.63
C ILE A 513 -5.84 22.38 -15.61
N GLY A 514 -5.06 22.56 -16.68
CA GLY A 514 -5.36 23.53 -17.73
C GLY A 514 -6.71 23.26 -18.41
N THR A 515 -6.97 22.00 -18.80
CA THR A 515 -8.24 21.62 -19.44
C THR A 515 -9.44 21.75 -18.50
N GLU A 516 -9.28 21.49 -17.21
CA GLU A 516 -10.34 21.64 -16.21
C GLU A 516 -10.81 23.09 -16.13
N PHE A 517 -9.90 24.05 -16.02
CA PHE A 517 -10.26 25.47 -15.99
C PHE A 517 -10.92 25.96 -17.29
N LEU A 518 -10.41 25.52 -18.45
CA LEU A 518 -10.95 25.90 -19.76
C LEU A 518 -12.36 25.32 -20.00
N LEU A 519 -12.55 24.04 -19.71
CA LEU A 519 -13.81 23.33 -19.94
C LEU A 519 -14.87 23.66 -18.89
N TYR A 520 -14.46 23.93 -17.64
CA TYR A 520 -15.35 24.44 -16.61
C TYR A 520 -16.02 25.75 -17.06
N ARG A 521 -15.25 26.69 -17.62
CA ARG A 521 -15.76 28.01 -18.03
C ARG A 521 -16.76 27.94 -19.19
N SER A 522 -16.63 26.95 -20.07
CA SER A 522 -17.50 26.81 -21.26
C SER A 522 -18.70 25.88 -21.03
N LYS A 523 -18.50 24.74 -20.35
CA LYS A 523 -19.48 23.65 -20.27
C LYS A 523 -19.88 23.27 -18.84
N HIS A 524 -19.43 24.02 -17.82
CA HIS A 524 -19.76 23.82 -16.41
C HIS A 524 -19.63 22.34 -15.97
N PHE A 525 -20.70 21.71 -15.48
CA PHE A 525 -20.70 20.33 -14.97
C PHE A 525 -20.17 19.30 -15.98
N ILE A 526 -20.60 19.40 -17.24
CA ILE A 526 -20.15 18.48 -18.31
C ILE A 526 -18.68 18.73 -18.63
N GLY A 527 -18.23 19.99 -18.55
CA GLY A 527 -16.83 20.36 -18.76
C GLY A 527 -15.88 19.66 -17.81
N ILE A 528 -16.27 19.52 -16.53
CA ILE A 528 -15.49 18.80 -15.51
C ILE A 528 -15.33 17.33 -15.89
N TRP A 529 -16.40 16.66 -16.32
CA TRP A 529 -16.34 15.25 -16.73
C TRP A 529 -15.54 15.02 -18.02
N ILE A 530 -15.62 15.94 -18.98
CA ILE A 530 -14.76 15.89 -20.18
C ILE A 530 -13.28 16.02 -19.77
N ALA A 531 -12.95 16.93 -18.85
CA ALA A 531 -11.58 17.09 -18.37
C ALA A 531 -11.06 15.84 -17.64
N LEU A 532 -11.88 15.20 -16.79
CA LEU A 532 -11.54 13.91 -16.16
C LEU A 532 -11.40 12.77 -17.17
N THR A 533 -12.16 12.81 -18.27
CA THR A 533 -12.02 11.85 -19.38
C THR A 533 -10.69 12.06 -20.10
N ILE A 534 -10.31 13.31 -20.38
CA ILE A 534 -9.01 13.67 -20.97
C ILE A 534 -7.88 13.23 -20.03
N TYR A 535 -8.00 13.47 -18.73
CA TYR A 535 -7.04 13.03 -17.71
C TYR A 535 -6.74 11.53 -17.80
N MET A 536 -7.79 10.69 -17.80
CA MET A 536 -7.61 9.25 -17.87
C MET A 536 -7.13 8.78 -19.25
N ALA A 537 -7.59 9.41 -20.33
CA ALA A 537 -7.10 9.12 -21.67
C ALA A 537 -5.60 9.43 -21.81
N LEU A 538 -5.15 10.59 -21.33
CA LEU A 538 -3.73 10.97 -21.34
C LEU A 538 -2.89 10.02 -20.46
N ARG A 539 -3.41 9.59 -19.31
CA ARG A 539 -2.76 8.61 -18.45
C ARG A 539 -2.59 7.26 -19.15
N MET A 540 -3.64 6.75 -19.80
CA MET A 540 -3.58 5.54 -20.60
C MET A 540 -2.58 5.69 -21.76
N LEU A 541 -2.64 6.82 -22.49
CA LEU A 541 -1.77 7.10 -23.62
C LEU A 541 -0.29 7.18 -23.21
N ALA A 542 0.04 7.72 -22.02
CA ALA A 542 1.40 7.69 -21.50
C ALA A 542 1.89 6.23 -21.35
N GLY A 543 1.07 5.35 -20.77
CA GLY A 543 1.39 3.91 -20.67
C GLY A 543 1.59 3.25 -22.04
N VAL A 544 0.65 3.46 -22.97
CA VAL A 544 0.73 2.96 -24.35
C VAL A 544 1.97 3.48 -25.05
N TRP A 545 2.29 4.77 -24.90
CA TRP A 545 3.46 5.39 -25.52
C TRP A 545 4.77 4.77 -25.02
N ARG A 546 4.90 4.53 -23.71
CA ARG A 546 6.13 3.98 -23.12
C ARG A 546 6.45 2.59 -23.64
N MET A 547 5.47 1.68 -23.59
CA MET A 547 5.63 0.30 -24.04
C MET A 547 5.59 0.19 -25.57
N GLY A 548 4.67 0.92 -26.22
CA GLY A 548 4.47 0.91 -27.67
C GLY A 548 5.60 1.57 -28.47
N THR A 549 6.40 2.45 -27.86
CA THR A 549 7.66 2.91 -28.47
C THR A 549 8.83 2.00 -28.15
N GLY A 550 8.69 1.00 -27.27
CA GLY A 550 9.81 0.17 -26.82
C GLY A 550 10.94 0.98 -26.17
N THR A 551 10.62 2.02 -25.38
CA THR A 551 11.63 2.82 -24.67
C THR A 551 11.84 2.32 -23.23
N GLY A 552 12.96 2.69 -22.62
CA GLY A 552 13.25 2.32 -21.23
C GLY A 552 13.42 0.81 -21.06
N PRO A 553 12.73 0.17 -20.10
CA PRO A 553 12.80 -1.28 -19.89
C PRO A 553 12.34 -2.10 -21.10
N TRP A 554 11.58 -1.50 -22.02
CA TRP A 554 10.98 -2.17 -23.18
C TRP A 554 11.85 -2.16 -24.45
N ARG A 555 13.13 -1.79 -24.35
CA ARG A 555 14.05 -1.70 -25.51
C ARG A 555 14.14 -3.00 -26.32
N PHE A 556 14.06 -4.14 -25.64
CA PHE A 556 14.10 -5.46 -26.26
C PHE A 556 12.93 -5.70 -27.25
N LEU A 557 11.84 -4.93 -27.20
CA LEU A 557 10.75 -5.01 -28.19
C LEU A 557 11.16 -4.48 -29.58
N ARG A 558 12.23 -3.67 -29.66
CA ARG A 558 12.76 -3.18 -30.94
C ARG A 558 13.75 -4.14 -31.56
N ASP A 559 14.46 -4.90 -30.73
CA ASP A 559 15.48 -5.83 -31.18
C ASP A 559 14.82 -7.11 -31.69
N HIS A 560 14.80 -7.30 -33.01
CA HIS A 560 14.28 -8.51 -33.68
C HIS A 560 15.11 -9.78 -33.38
N SER A 561 16.14 -9.70 -32.54
CA SER A 561 17.00 -10.82 -32.16
C SER A 561 16.38 -11.77 -31.12
N PHE A 562 15.20 -11.45 -30.58
CA PHE A 562 14.51 -12.29 -29.57
C PHE A 562 13.17 -12.89 -30.03
N THR A 563 12.75 -12.69 -31.28
CA THR A 563 11.56 -13.35 -31.84
C THR A 563 11.83 -14.81 -32.11
#